data_AF-A0A242CFY7-F1
#
_entry.id   AF-A0A242CFY7-F1
#
_cell.length_a   1.000
_cell.length_b   1.000
_cell.length_c   1.000
_cell.angle_alpha   90.00
_cell.angle_beta   90.00
_cell.angle_gamma   90.00
#
_symmetry.space_group_name_H-M   'P 1'
#
loop_
_entity.id
_entity.type
_entity.pdbx_description
1 polymer ?
#
loop_
_entity_poly.entity_id
_entity_poly.type
_entity_poly.pdbx_seq_one_letter_code
_entity_poly.pdbx_strand_id
1 'polypeptide(L)'
;MPRFTLIIENEPLVAYLEQRAKKQTFNTGKKVTRNEVINQILQNEMINDLTNNREVDAIKDSLDDFKHILQQYVDTNNALLYRAFESDGI
;
A
#
# COMPACT_ATOMS: atom_id res chain seq x y z
N MET A 1 -17.76 -16.39 2.41
CA MET A 1 -17.19 -15.31 3.23
C MET A 1 -17.32 -15.69 4.70
N PRO A 2 -16.27 -15.53 5.51
CA PRO A 2 -16.38 -15.67 6.95
C PRO A 2 -17.43 -14.68 7.48
N ARG A 3 -18.31 -15.16 8.37
CA ARG A 3 -19.31 -14.35 9.05
C ARG A 3 -18.75 -13.92 10.40
N PHE A 4 -18.90 -12.64 10.71
CA PHE A 4 -18.66 -12.11 12.04
C PHE A 4 -19.86 -11.28 12.47
N THR A 5 -20.03 -11.15 13.77
CA THR A 5 -21.08 -10.31 14.36
C THR A 5 -20.42 -9.07 14.94
N LEU A 6 -20.88 -7.89 14.51
CA LEU A 6 -20.45 -6.61 15.05
C LEU A 6 -21.63 -5.99 15.78
N ILE A 7 -21.44 -5.69 17.07
CA ILE A 7 -22.42 -4.97 17.89
C ILE A 7 -21.98 -3.50 17.93
N ILE A 8 -22.86 -2.60 17.53
CA ILE A 8 -22.64 -1.15 17.55
C ILE A 8 -23.70 -0.53 18.44
N GLU A 9 -23.32 -0.14 19.65
CA GLU A 9 -24.22 0.51 20.63
C GLU A 9 -24.25 2.04 20.49
N ASN A 10 -23.46 2.58 19.56
CA ASN A 10 -23.39 4.01 19.29
C ASN A 10 -24.46 4.42 18.27
N GLU A 11 -25.60 4.90 18.76
CA GLU A 11 -26.74 5.36 17.93
C GLU A 11 -26.35 6.41 16.86
N PRO A 12 -25.55 7.46 17.16
CA PRO A 12 -25.07 8.39 16.13
C PRO A 12 -24.30 7.70 14.99
N LEU A 13 -23.47 6.70 15.31
CA LEU A 13 -22.72 5.94 14.31
C LEU A 13 -23.67 5.09 13.45
N VAL A 14 -24.68 4.48 14.05
CA VAL A 14 -25.72 3.73 13.30
C VAL A 14 -26.44 4.65 12.31
N ALA A 15 -26.89 5.82 12.79
CA ALA A 15 -27.57 6.81 11.95
C ALA A 15 -26.68 7.31 10.79
N TYR A 16 -25.39 7.56 11.07
CA TYR A 16 -24.41 7.94 10.05
C TYR A 16 -24.26 6.87 8.97
N LEU A 17 -24.10 5.59 9.37
CA LEU A 17 -23.94 4.48 8.43
C LEU A 17 -25.19 4.29 7.56
N GLU A 18 -26.38 4.47 8.12
CA GLU A 18 -27.63 4.44 7.38
C GLU A 18 -27.78 5.60 6.40
N GLN A 19 -27.44 6.82 6.80
CA GLN A 19 -27.46 7.98 5.92
C GLN A 19 -26.49 7.81 4.75
N ARG A 20 -25.29 7.28 5.01
CA ARG A 20 -24.29 6.98 3.98
C ARG A 20 -24.80 5.93 2.99
N ALA A 21 -25.44 4.87 3.48
CA ALA A 21 -26.05 3.84 2.62
C ALA A 21 -27.16 4.42 1.73
N LYS A 22 -28.03 5.29 2.29
CA LYS A 22 -29.06 6.00 1.51
C LYS A 22 -28.45 6.88 0.42
N LYS A 23 -27.40 7.65 0.76
CA LYS A 23 -26.69 8.50 -0.21
C LYS A 23 -26.04 7.70 -1.34
N GLN A 24 -25.38 6.58 -1.03
CA GLN A 24 -24.80 5.72 -2.05
C GLN A 24 -25.87 5.07 -2.93
N THR A 25 -27.00 4.65 -2.34
CA THR A 25 -28.14 4.12 -3.09
C THR A 25 -28.67 5.13 -4.09
N PHE A 26 -28.86 6.38 -3.64
CA PHE A 26 -29.28 7.48 -4.50
C PHE A 26 -28.29 7.73 -5.64
N ASN A 27 -27.00 7.76 -5.35
CA ASN A 27 -25.95 8.05 -6.34
C ASN A 27 -25.77 6.94 -7.38
N THR A 28 -25.98 5.68 -7.00
CA THR A 28 -25.67 4.52 -7.86
C THR A 28 -26.92 3.91 -8.51
N GLY A 29 -28.12 4.29 -8.06
CA GLY A 29 -29.38 3.65 -8.45
C GLY A 29 -29.54 2.21 -7.97
N LYS A 30 -28.55 1.66 -7.25
CA LYS A 30 -28.58 0.30 -6.69
C LYS A 30 -28.77 0.37 -5.19
N LYS A 31 -29.60 -0.52 -4.64
CA LYS A 31 -29.80 -0.59 -3.18
C LYS A 31 -28.48 -0.95 -2.50
N VAL A 32 -27.97 -0.04 -1.68
CA VAL A 32 -26.82 -0.24 -0.81
C VAL A 32 -27.31 -0.30 0.64
N THR A 33 -26.89 -1.33 1.36
CA THR A 33 -27.24 -1.59 2.75
C THR A 33 -26.17 -1.07 3.72
N ARG A 34 -26.56 -0.91 4.99
CA ARG A 34 -25.63 -0.57 6.08
C ARG A 34 -24.46 -1.56 6.17
N ASN A 35 -24.73 -2.85 6.00
CA ASN A 35 -23.72 -3.90 6.07
C ASN A 35 -22.70 -3.81 4.91
N GLU A 36 -23.16 -3.45 3.71
CA GLU A 36 -22.26 -3.21 2.57
C GLU A 36 -21.38 -1.98 2.83
N VAL A 37 -21.93 -0.90 3.41
CA VAL A 37 -21.13 0.27 3.82
C VAL A 37 -20.09 -0.11 4.88
N ILE A 38 -20.45 -0.90 5.89
CA ILE A 38 -19.50 -1.38 6.91
C ILE A 38 -18.38 -2.19 6.25
N ASN A 39 -18.71 -3.11 5.35
CA ASN A 39 -17.72 -3.91 4.64
C ASN A 39 -16.78 -3.05 3.80
N GLN A 40 -17.28 -2.04 3.10
CA GLN A 40 -16.45 -1.10 2.33
C GLN A 40 -15.48 -0.34 3.24
N ILE A 41 -15.94 0.14 4.40
CA ILE A 41 -15.09 0.86 5.36
C ILE A 41 -13.99 -0.07 5.87
N LEU A 42 -14.33 -1.27 6.33
CA LEU A 42 -13.35 -2.24 6.82
C LEU A 42 -12.33 -2.61 5.75
N GLN A 43 -12.76 -2.83 4.51
CA GLN A 43 -11.85 -3.12 3.39
C GLN A 43 -10.90 -1.96 3.12
N ASN A 44 -11.41 -0.72 3.10
CA ASN A 44 -10.57 0.46 2.85
C ASN A 44 -9.56 0.68 3.98
N GLU A 45 -9.96 0.51 5.23
CA GLU A 45 -9.05 0.63 6.37
C GLU A 45 -7.99 -0.48 6.37
N MET A 46 -8.37 -1.73 6.06
CA MET A 46 -7.40 -2.82 5.90
C MET A 46 -6.42 -2.57 4.76
N ILE A 47 -6.89 -2.05 3.62
CA ILE A 47 -6.01 -1.67 2.50
C ILE A 47 -5.06 -0.58 2.97
N ASN A 48 -5.58 0.48 3.59
CA ASN A 48 -4.77 1.58 4.09
C ASN A 48 -3.69 1.10 5.08
N ASP A 49 -4.07 0.25 6.02
CA ASP A 49 -3.14 -0.34 7.01
C ASP A 49 -2.05 -1.15 6.33
N LEU A 50 -2.41 -2.02 5.37
CA LEU A 50 -1.46 -2.82 4.60
C LEU A 50 -0.56 -1.99 3.70
N THR A 51 -1.08 -0.91 3.09
CA THR A 51 -0.30 -0.04 2.20
C THR A 51 0.58 0.94 2.94
N ASN A 52 0.17 1.40 4.12
CA ASN A 52 0.94 2.30 4.99
C ASN A 52 1.83 1.53 5.96
N ASN A 53 1.90 0.20 5.83
CA ASN A 53 2.68 -0.63 6.71
C ASN A 53 4.17 -0.32 6.49
N ARG A 54 4.78 0.33 7.49
CA ARG A 54 6.17 0.80 7.49
C ARG A 54 7.19 -0.26 7.12
N GLU A 55 6.86 -1.54 7.27
CA GLU A 55 7.71 -2.66 6.85
C GLU A 55 7.92 -2.70 5.33
N VAL A 56 6.90 -2.36 4.53
CA VAL A 56 7.02 -2.30 3.06
C VAL A 56 7.94 -1.16 2.64
N ASP A 57 7.85 -0.02 3.32
CA ASP A 57 8.72 1.13 3.03
C ASP A 57 10.16 0.87 3.50
N ALA A 58 10.37 0.25 4.67
CA ALA A 58 11.69 -0.18 5.11
C ALA A 58 12.35 -1.20 4.16
N ILE A 59 11.56 -2.11 3.58
CA ILE A 59 12.04 -3.05 2.55
C ILE A 59 12.43 -2.31 1.27
N LYS A 60 11.66 -1.31 0.83
CA LYS A 60 12.00 -0.50 -0.34
C LYS A 60 13.30 0.29 -0.14
N ASP A 61 13.44 0.94 1.00
CA ASP A 61 14.66 1.69 1.34
C ASP A 61 15.88 0.77 1.36
N SER A 62 15.76 -0.40 2.01
CA SER A 62 16.82 -1.41 2.01
C SER A 62 17.15 -1.95 0.61
N LEU A 63 16.17 -2.03 -0.29
CA LEU A 63 16.38 -2.49 -1.66
C LEU A 63 17.10 -1.42 -2.50
N ASP A 64 16.80 -0.15 -2.28
CA ASP A 64 17.45 0.96 -2.98
C ASP A 64 18.90 1.15 -2.49
N ASP A 65 19.16 0.98 -1.20
CA ASP A 65 20.53 0.90 -0.66
C ASP A 65 21.31 -0.24 -1.29
N PHE A 66 20.71 -1.44 -1.42
CA PHE A 66 21.36 -2.58 -2.06
C PHE A 66 21.68 -2.31 -3.53
N LYS A 67 20.78 -1.68 -4.29
CA LYS A 67 21.07 -1.26 -5.68
C LYS A 67 22.25 -0.29 -5.73
N HIS A 68 22.33 0.66 -4.79
CA HIS A 68 23.42 1.63 -4.76
C HIS A 68 24.78 0.95 -4.54
N ILE A 69 24.84 -0.03 -3.64
CA ILE A 69 26.05 -0.83 -3.41
C ILE A 69 26.47 -1.59 -4.67
N LEU A 70 25.52 -2.24 -5.35
CA LEU A 70 25.81 -2.96 -6.60
C LEU A 70 26.31 -2.01 -7.70
N GLN A 71 25.72 -0.82 -7.82
CA GLN A 71 26.14 0.17 -8.80
C GLN A 71 27.58 0.64 -8.52
N GLN A 72 27.92 0.94 -7.26
CA GLN A 72 29.28 1.32 -6.88
C GLN A 72 30.30 0.23 -7.23
N TYR A 73 29.95 -1.04 -7.03
CA TYR A 73 30.83 -2.17 -7.37
C TYR A 73 31.07 -2.26 -8.89
N VAL A 74 30.02 -2.12 -9.69
CA VAL A 74 30.12 -2.10 -11.16
C VAL A 74 30.97 -0.92 -11.64
N ASP A 75 30.71 0.27 -11.12
CA ASP A 75 31.44 1.49 -11.50
C ASP A 75 32.92 1.39 -11.13
N THR A 76 33.22 0.86 -9.94
CA THR A 76 34.60 0.63 -9.48
C THR A 76 35.32 -0.37 -10.38
N ASN A 77 34.68 -1.50 -10.72
CA ASN A 77 35.27 -2.48 -11.61
C ASN A 77 35.50 -1.93 -13.02
N ASN A 78 34.54 -1.17 -13.55
CA ASN A 78 34.70 -0.52 -14.85
C ASN A 78 35.87 0.46 -14.84
N ALA A 79 36.03 1.25 -13.77
CA ALA A 79 37.17 2.17 -13.63
C ALA A 79 38.52 1.44 -13.55
N LEU A 80 38.57 0.30 -12.85
CA LEU A 80 39.77 -0.54 -12.77
C LEU A 80 40.11 -1.16 -14.14
N LEU A 81 39.11 -1.66 -14.86
CA LEU A 81 39.29 -2.17 -16.22
C LEU A 81 39.78 -1.08 -17.16
N TYR A 82 39.19 0.12 -17.11
CA TYR A 82 39.61 1.26 -17.92
C TYR A 82 41.07 1.62 -17.67
N ARG A 83 41.49 1.68 -16.39
CA ARG A 83 42.89 1.91 -16.03
C ARG A 83 43.83 0.80 -16.50
N ALA A 84 43.40 -0.45 -16.45
CA ALA A 84 44.19 -1.57 -16.96
C ALA A 84 44.39 -1.46 -18.48
N PHE A 85 43.33 -1.12 -19.23
CA PHE A 85 43.42 -0.90 -20.67
C PHE A 85 44.30 0.30 -21.05
N GLU A 86 44.21 1.42 -20.31
CA GLU A 86 45.11 2.57 -20.52
C GLU A 86 46.57 2.26 -20.17
N SER A 87 46.82 1.41 -19.17
CA SER A 87 48.17 1.01 -18.75
C SER A 87 48.84 0.02 -19.71
N ASP A 88 48.05 -0.80 -20.43
CA ASP A 88 48.55 -1.81 -21.37
C ASP A 88 48.78 -1.25 -22.80
N GLY A 89 48.47 0.03 -23.04
CA GLY A 89 48.88 0.75 -24.25
C GLY A 89 48.29 0.21 -25.56
N ILE A 90 46.97 0.00 -25.61
CA ILE A 90 46.18 -0.08 -26.86
C ILE A 90 45.47 1.25 -27.09
#